data_AF-A0AAD8MZA0-F1
#
_entry.id   AF-A0AAD8MZA0-F1
#
_cell.length_a   1.000
_cell.length_b   1.000
_cell.length_c   1.000
_cell.angle_alpha   90.00
_cell.angle_beta   90.00
_cell.angle_gamma   90.00
#
_symmetry.space_group_name_H-M   'P 1'
#
loop_
_entity.id
_entity.type
_entity.pdbx_description
1 polymer ?
#
loop_
_entity_poly.entity_id
_entity_poly.type
_entity_poly.pdbx_seq_one_letter_code
_entity_poly.pdbx_strand_id
1 'polypeptide(L)'
;MRKLTVSEIKQIAGGAGRYGSSFPVGEVTCLDAHDLPLLHSSLNAPSPILERAGLFPTFDLLYMYSRLNIKSGLYEILEHFLENAKLSANYFITDCEELLKVAAVIDELPLGLHDKYLFCISPVDMSDDNICTYPINLRFFIKFAQNYSKNCLVRFKEIFTPGTLEVPKIPKALKELESIHKVLDLYVWLSYRLEESFPDRELASSQKDICSLLIEEFLERFGWQKPMPKKLQNNARISVLSQDVR
;
A
#
# COMPACT_ATOMS: atom_id res chain seq x y z
N MET A 1 6.37 9.27 15.76
CA MET A 1 5.14 9.37 14.94
C MET A 1 4.98 10.80 14.46
N ARG A 2 4.55 10.99 13.20
CA ARG A 2 4.20 12.31 12.63
C ARG A 2 2.82 12.73 13.12
N LYS A 3 2.58 14.03 13.36
CA LYS A 3 1.24 14.57 13.63
C LYS A 3 0.39 14.58 12.35
N LEU A 4 -0.90 14.30 12.48
CA LEU A 4 -1.85 14.41 11.37
C LEU A 4 -2.02 15.87 10.93
N THR A 5 -2.26 16.06 9.63
CA THR A 5 -2.58 17.35 9.02
C THR A 5 -4.04 17.72 9.25
N VAL A 6 -4.37 18.99 9.04
CA VAL A 6 -5.75 19.50 9.11
C VAL A 6 -6.68 18.72 8.19
N SER A 7 -6.26 18.46 6.95
CA SER A 7 -7.06 17.72 5.96
C SER A 7 -7.30 16.26 6.39
N GLU A 8 -6.27 15.57 6.90
CA GLU A 8 -6.40 14.19 7.40
C GLU A 8 -7.37 14.13 8.59
N ILE A 9 -7.24 15.05 9.56
CA ILE A 9 -8.13 15.13 10.73
C ILE A 9 -9.57 15.34 10.28
N LYS A 10 -9.82 16.31 9.40
CA LYS A 10 -11.17 16.58 8.89
C LYS A 10 -11.76 15.41 8.10
N GLN A 11 -10.95 14.74 7.29
CA GLN A 11 -11.40 13.58 6.51
C GLN A 11 -11.82 12.42 7.42
N ILE A 12 -11.05 12.15 8.48
CA ILE A 12 -11.37 11.12 9.47
C ILE A 12 -12.61 11.53 10.28
N ALA A 13 -12.65 12.77 10.77
CA ALA A 13 -13.75 13.31 11.54
C ALA A 13 -15.09 13.27 10.78
N GLY A 14 -15.08 13.63 9.49
CA GLY A 14 -16.25 13.57 8.60
C GLY A 14 -16.75 12.16 8.28
N GLY A 15 -16.09 11.11 8.80
CA GLY A 15 -16.62 9.75 8.81
C GLY A 15 -17.85 9.59 9.71
N ALA A 16 -17.97 10.39 10.77
CA ALA A 16 -19.13 10.41 11.65
C ALA A 16 -20.24 11.30 11.08
N GLY A 17 -21.52 10.94 11.31
CA GLY A 17 -22.64 11.79 10.90
C GLY A 17 -22.96 11.76 9.40
N ARG A 18 -22.56 10.72 8.66
CA ARG A 18 -22.80 10.63 7.21
C ARG A 18 -24.29 10.64 6.90
N TYR A 19 -24.65 11.34 5.82
CA TYR A 19 -26.01 11.34 5.29
C TYR A 19 -26.47 9.90 5.02
N GLY A 20 -27.69 9.55 5.45
CA GLY A 20 -28.25 8.21 5.34
C GLY A 20 -27.82 7.22 6.43
N SER A 21 -26.97 7.63 7.39
CA SER A 21 -26.69 6.82 8.57
C SER A 21 -27.79 6.95 9.64
N SER A 22 -27.86 5.99 10.56
CA SER A 22 -28.76 6.05 11.72
C SER A 22 -28.44 7.20 12.68
N PHE A 23 -27.27 7.83 12.54
CA PHE A 23 -26.77 8.88 13.42
C PHE A 23 -26.48 10.14 12.58
N PRO A 24 -27.46 11.05 12.42
CA PRO A 24 -27.30 12.24 11.58
C PRO A 24 -26.33 13.27 12.17
N VAL A 25 -26.02 13.19 13.47
CA VAL A 25 -25.06 14.05 14.15
C VAL A 25 -23.77 13.26 14.38
N GLY A 26 -22.65 13.79 13.89
CA GLY A 26 -21.32 13.22 14.08
C GLY A 26 -20.62 13.80 15.29
N GLU A 27 -20.05 12.94 16.13
CA GLU A 27 -19.21 13.32 17.26
C GLU A 27 -17.79 12.79 17.05
N VAL A 28 -16.79 13.58 17.47
CA VAL A 28 -15.37 13.23 17.31
C VAL A 28 -14.62 13.66 18.57
N THR A 29 -13.74 12.79 19.05
CA THR A 29 -12.91 13.02 20.23
C THR A 29 -11.58 12.26 20.10
N CYS A 30 -10.67 12.46 21.05
CA CYS A 30 -9.38 11.77 21.14
C CYS A 30 -9.40 10.74 22.27
N LEU A 31 -8.52 9.73 22.20
CA LEU A 31 -8.29 8.81 23.32
C LEU A 31 -7.62 9.54 24.50
N ASP A 32 -6.62 10.38 24.20
CA ASP A 32 -5.90 11.17 25.18
C ASP A 32 -6.37 12.63 25.17
N ALA A 33 -6.67 13.17 26.36
CA ALA A 33 -7.17 14.55 26.49
C ALA A 33 -6.17 15.62 26.02
N HIS A 34 -4.88 15.30 26.00
CA HIS A 34 -3.83 16.21 25.52
C HIS A 34 -3.91 16.50 24.02
N ASP A 35 -4.58 15.65 23.24
CA ASP A 35 -4.73 15.82 21.79
C ASP A 35 -5.97 16.64 21.39
N LEU A 36 -6.92 16.83 22.32
CA LEU A 36 -8.14 17.61 22.08
C LEU A 36 -7.87 19.04 21.57
N PRO A 37 -6.88 19.80 22.07
CA PRO A 37 -6.57 21.12 21.53
C PRO A 37 -6.16 21.10 20.05
N LEU A 38 -5.41 20.07 19.62
CA LEU A 38 -5.03 19.90 18.22
C LEU A 38 -6.24 19.56 17.35
N LEU A 39 -7.11 18.68 17.83
CA LEU A 39 -8.35 18.32 17.14
C LEU A 39 -9.24 19.56 16.93
N HIS A 40 -9.53 20.31 18.00
CA HIS A 40 -10.36 21.51 17.93
C HIS A 40 -9.78 22.58 17.00
N SER A 41 -8.49 22.89 17.15
CA SER A 41 -7.83 23.88 16.29
C SER A 41 -7.85 23.46 14.81
N SER A 42 -7.65 22.17 14.51
CA SER A 42 -7.68 21.64 13.14
C SER A 42 -9.08 21.66 12.52
N LEU A 43 -10.12 21.32 13.29
CA LEU A 43 -11.49 21.35 12.79
C LEU A 43 -11.97 22.78 12.48
N ASN A 44 -11.55 23.76 13.29
CA ASN A 44 -11.89 25.17 13.12
C ASN A 44 -11.04 25.89 12.05
N ALA A 45 -9.85 25.38 11.73
CA ALA A 45 -9.01 25.95 10.68
C ALA A 45 -9.63 25.75 9.29
N PRO A 46 -9.43 26.66 8.32
CA PRO A 46 -9.80 26.41 6.92
C PRO A 46 -8.96 25.25 6.35
N SER A 47 -9.50 24.54 5.37
CA SER A 47 -8.72 23.51 4.67
C SER A 47 -7.62 24.17 3.82
N PRO A 48 -6.38 23.65 3.84
CA PRO A 48 -5.29 24.23 3.06
C PRO A 48 -5.58 24.15 1.56
N ILE A 49 -5.19 25.20 0.83
CA ILE A 49 -5.33 25.26 -0.64
C ILE A 49 -4.19 24.45 -1.26
N LEU A 50 -4.50 23.64 -2.27
CA LEU A 50 -3.49 22.92 -3.05
C LEU A 50 -2.84 23.87 -4.06
N GLU A 51 -1.53 24.07 -3.95
CA GLU A 51 -0.78 25.03 -4.78
C GLU A 51 -0.16 24.39 -6.03
N ARG A 52 0.09 23.08 -5.99
CA ARG A 52 0.86 22.37 -7.02
C ARG A 52 0.23 21.02 -7.36
N ALA A 53 0.38 20.59 -8.61
CA ALA A 53 -0.07 19.29 -9.10
C ALA A 53 1.13 18.35 -9.34
N GLY A 54 0.97 17.07 -8.97
CA GLY A 54 1.96 16.04 -9.22
C GLY A 54 1.94 15.58 -10.68
N LEU A 55 3.10 15.44 -11.28
CA LEU A 55 3.32 14.86 -12.60
C LEU A 55 4.07 13.53 -12.44
N PHE A 56 3.67 12.54 -13.24
CA PHE A 56 4.29 11.22 -13.26
C PHE A 56 5.01 11.00 -14.59
N PRO A 57 6.20 10.36 -14.61
CA PRO A 57 6.90 10.05 -15.85
C PRO A 57 6.11 9.09 -16.73
N THR A 58 5.60 9.58 -17.86
CA THR A 58 4.88 8.77 -18.86
C THR A 58 5.83 7.99 -19.74
N PHE A 59 5.40 6.84 -20.28
CA PHE A 59 6.19 6.06 -21.23
C PHE A 59 6.71 6.89 -22.40
N ASP A 60 5.87 7.72 -23.04
CA ASP A 60 6.27 8.48 -24.23
C ASP A 60 7.44 9.43 -23.96
N LEU A 61 7.44 10.10 -22.80
CA LEU A 61 8.54 10.97 -22.38
C LEU A 61 9.83 10.17 -22.17
N LEU A 62 9.75 9.02 -21.50
CA LEU A 62 10.91 8.17 -21.26
C LEU A 62 11.42 7.51 -22.55
N TYR A 63 10.51 7.14 -23.45
CA TYR A 63 10.85 6.62 -24.77
C TYR A 63 11.61 7.67 -25.57
N MET A 64 11.13 8.93 -25.61
CA MET A 64 11.83 10.03 -26.26
C MET A 64 13.19 10.31 -25.62
N TYR A 65 13.29 10.23 -24.29
CA TYR A 65 14.54 10.40 -23.56
C TYR A 65 15.55 9.28 -23.85
N SER A 66 15.09 8.03 -23.99
CA SER A 66 15.94 6.87 -24.28
C SER A 66 16.64 6.98 -25.64
N ARG A 67 16.02 7.68 -26.61
CA ARG A 67 16.64 7.94 -27.93
C ARG A 67 17.90 8.79 -27.86
N LEU A 68 18.06 9.59 -26.81
CA LEU A 68 19.27 10.38 -26.55
C LEU A 68 20.32 9.57 -25.79
N ASN A 69 19.94 8.47 -25.15
CA ASN A 69 20.77 7.65 -24.26
C ASN A 69 20.66 6.15 -24.64
N ILE A 70 21.08 5.82 -25.86
CA ILE A 70 20.83 4.51 -26.51
C ILE A 70 21.42 3.31 -25.72
N LYS A 71 22.40 3.54 -24.85
CA LYS A 71 23.07 2.49 -24.07
C LYS A 71 22.55 2.33 -22.64
N SER A 72 21.63 3.17 -22.21
CA SER A 72 21.17 3.22 -20.81
C SER A 72 19.98 2.29 -20.56
N GLY A 73 19.95 1.68 -19.39
CA GLY A 73 18.80 0.94 -18.87
C GLY A 73 17.62 1.87 -18.52
N LEU A 74 16.45 1.30 -18.27
CA LEU A 74 15.27 2.07 -17.85
C LEU A 74 15.51 2.82 -16.52
N TYR A 75 16.23 2.21 -15.58
CA TYR A 75 16.62 2.83 -14.31
C TYR A 75 17.41 4.13 -14.56
N GLU A 76 18.48 4.06 -15.35
CA GLU A 76 19.31 5.24 -15.67
C GLU A 76 18.52 6.30 -16.44
N ILE A 77 17.64 5.88 -17.36
CA ILE A 77 16.75 6.78 -18.10
C ILE A 77 15.81 7.51 -17.13
N LEU A 78 15.21 6.79 -16.19
CA LEU A 78 14.32 7.34 -15.16
C LEU A 78 15.07 8.29 -14.23
N GLU A 79 16.20 7.87 -13.68
CA GLU A 79 17.02 8.65 -12.76
C GLU A 79 17.44 9.98 -13.40
N HIS A 80 18.02 9.93 -14.60
CA HIS A 80 18.38 11.14 -15.33
C HIS A 80 17.17 12.01 -15.69
N PHE A 81 16.03 11.41 -16.07
CA PHE A 81 14.82 12.19 -16.33
C PHE A 81 14.37 12.96 -15.07
N LEU A 82 14.35 12.30 -13.91
CA LEU A 82 13.95 12.91 -12.65
C LEU A 82 14.88 14.04 -12.21
N GLU A 83 16.19 13.88 -12.42
CA GLU A 83 17.20 14.91 -12.11
C GLU A 83 17.13 16.13 -13.04
N ASN A 84 16.78 15.91 -14.31
CA ASN A 84 16.85 16.95 -15.34
C ASN A 84 15.47 17.55 -15.70
N ALA A 85 14.38 17.01 -15.17
CA ALA A 85 13.02 17.49 -15.45
C ALA A 85 12.85 18.94 -15.00
N LYS A 86 12.55 19.83 -15.96
CA LYS A 86 12.21 21.24 -15.69
C LYS A 86 10.70 21.41 -15.72
N LEU A 87 10.14 21.84 -14.59
CA LEU A 87 8.71 22.04 -14.41
C LEU A 87 8.40 23.52 -14.18
N SER A 88 7.18 23.95 -14.51
CA SER A 88 6.69 25.26 -14.07
C SER A 88 6.37 25.22 -12.57
N ALA A 89 6.25 26.40 -11.94
CA ALA A 89 6.11 26.53 -10.49
C ALA A 89 4.91 25.75 -9.90
N ASN A 90 3.86 25.54 -10.70
CA ASN A 90 2.62 24.90 -10.27
C ASN A 90 2.68 23.36 -10.32
N TYR A 91 3.83 22.76 -10.64
CA TYR A 91 3.98 21.31 -10.73
C TYR A 91 5.17 20.79 -9.95
N PHE A 92 5.12 19.50 -9.62
CA PHE A 92 6.23 18.73 -9.07
C PHE A 92 6.23 17.33 -9.68
N ILE A 93 7.37 16.65 -9.72
CA ILE A 93 7.39 15.21 -10.00
C ILE A 93 6.96 14.48 -8.74
N THR A 94 5.99 13.57 -8.87
CA THR A 94 5.55 12.72 -7.76
C THR A 94 6.68 11.83 -7.26
N ASP A 95 6.52 11.27 -6.07
CA ASP A 95 7.45 10.27 -5.57
C ASP A 95 7.53 9.08 -6.54
N CYS A 96 8.76 8.76 -6.97
CA CYS A 96 9.09 7.69 -7.90
C CYS A 96 10.09 6.69 -7.28
N GLU A 97 10.29 6.71 -5.96
CA GLU A 97 11.26 5.84 -5.29
C GLU A 97 10.96 4.35 -5.55
N GLU A 98 9.69 3.95 -5.43
CA GLU A 98 9.28 2.57 -5.71
C GLU A 98 9.46 2.21 -7.19
N LEU A 99 9.16 3.14 -8.10
CA LEU A 99 9.37 2.97 -9.54
C LEU A 99 10.85 2.69 -9.87
N LEU A 100 11.77 3.44 -9.25
CA LEU A 100 13.22 3.25 -9.39
C LEU A 100 13.67 1.89 -8.83
N LYS A 101 13.15 1.47 -7.66
CA LYS A 101 13.44 0.14 -7.08
C LYS A 101 13.02 -0.98 -8.02
N VAL A 102 11.84 -0.89 -8.63
CA VAL A 102 11.36 -1.87 -9.60
C VAL A 102 12.20 -1.85 -10.88
N ALA A 103 12.53 -0.66 -11.39
CA ALA A 103 13.35 -0.51 -12.58
C ALA A 103 14.73 -1.17 -12.43
N ALA A 104 15.38 -1.02 -11.26
CA ALA A 104 16.66 -1.64 -10.96
C ALA A 104 16.63 -3.18 -11.04
N VAL A 105 15.50 -3.80 -10.67
CA VAL A 105 15.32 -5.26 -10.74
C VAL A 105 14.96 -5.73 -12.15
N ILE A 106 14.10 -4.98 -12.84
CA ILE A 106 13.58 -5.35 -14.17
C ILE A 106 14.61 -5.11 -15.27
N ASP A 107 15.57 -4.21 -15.07
CA ASP A 107 16.55 -3.89 -16.10
C ASP A 107 17.47 -5.04 -16.48
N GLU A 108 17.73 -5.95 -15.53
CA GLU A 108 18.49 -7.18 -15.71
C GLU A 108 17.81 -8.19 -16.67
N LEU A 109 16.52 -8.00 -16.96
CA LEU A 109 15.76 -8.89 -17.83
C LEU A 109 15.82 -8.42 -19.30
N PRO A 110 15.88 -9.37 -20.28
CA PRO A 110 15.92 -9.06 -21.71
C PRO A 110 14.53 -8.66 -22.24
N LEU A 111 13.97 -7.58 -21.69
CA LEU A 111 12.66 -7.04 -22.03
C LEU A 111 12.80 -5.76 -22.85
N GLY A 112 11.84 -5.52 -23.74
CA GLY A 112 11.72 -4.23 -24.43
C GLY A 112 11.39 -3.11 -23.47
N LEU A 113 11.77 -1.87 -23.81
CA LEU A 113 11.59 -0.70 -22.94
C LEU A 113 10.13 -0.50 -22.49
N HIS A 114 9.17 -0.72 -23.40
CA HIS A 114 7.75 -0.64 -23.10
C HIS A 114 7.32 -1.64 -22.02
N ASP A 115 7.73 -2.90 -22.17
CA ASP A 115 7.38 -3.95 -21.21
C ASP A 115 8.07 -3.71 -19.87
N LYS A 116 9.34 -3.27 -19.88
CA LYS A 116 10.04 -2.85 -18.67
C LYS A 116 9.27 -1.77 -17.93
N TYR A 117 8.84 -0.72 -18.64
CA TYR A 117 8.04 0.37 -18.07
C TYR A 117 6.71 -0.16 -17.49
N LEU A 118 6.02 -1.03 -18.22
CA LEU A 118 4.76 -1.64 -17.79
C LEU A 118 4.91 -2.42 -16.48
N PHE A 119 5.97 -3.21 -16.33
CA PHE A 119 6.28 -3.90 -15.08
C PHE A 119 6.66 -2.91 -13.96
N CYS A 120 7.34 -1.81 -14.27
CA CYS A 120 7.70 -0.79 -13.28
C CYS A 120 6.47 -0.07 -12.69
N ILE A 121 5.46 0.21 -13.51
CA ILE A 121 4.22 0.85 -13.04
C ILE A 121 3.19 -0.14 -12.48
N SER A 122 3.52 -1.43 -12.41
CA SER A 122 2.64 -2.45 -11.84
C SER A 122 2.58 -2.33 -10.32
N PRO A 123 1.43 -2.68 -9.68
CA PRO A 123 1.25 -2.51 -8.24
C PRO A 123 2.03 -3.57 -7.47
N VAL A 124 3.31 -3.31 -7.23
CA VAL A 124 4.22 -4.19 -6.49
C VAL A 124 4.75 -3.43 -5.32
N ASP A 125 4.49 -3.98 -4.13
CA ASP A 125 5.00 -3.45 -2.89
C ASP A 125 6.47 -3.86 -2.71
N MET A 126 7.36 -2.88 -2.86
CA MET A 126 8.80 -3.01 -2.65
C MET A 126 9.22 -2.63 -1.23
N SER A 127 8.28 -2.38 -0.31
CA SER A 127 8.61 -2.01 1.06
C SER A 127 9.13 -3.22 1.87
N ASP A 128 10.37 -3.08 2.34
CA ASP A 128 11.03 -4.03 3.23
C ASP A 128 10.66 -3.72 4.69
N ASP A 129 9.95 -4.63 5.33
CA ASP A 129 9.78 -4.61 6.80
C ASP A 129 10.09 -5.96 7.46
N ASN A 130 10.80 -6.87 6.77
CA ASN A 130 11.43 -8.03 7.40
C ASN A 130 12.65 -8.52 6.60
N ILE A 131 13.84 -8.09 7.06
CA ILE A 131 15.19 -8.19 6.46
C ILE A 131 15.68 -9.62 6.09
N CYS A 132 14.95 -10.70 6.39
CA CYS A 132 15.50 -12.06 6.26
C CYS A 132 14.98 -12.90 5.08
N THR A 133 14.00 -12.46 4.29
CA THR A 133 13.54 -13.21 3.10
C THR A 133 12.84 -12.25 2.14
N TYR A 134 13.18 -12.30 0.84
CA TYR A 134 12.43 -11.58 -0.19
C TYR A 134 10.92 -11.79 0.01
N PRO A 135 10.12 -10.72 0.14
CA PRO A 135 8.68 -10.86 0.31
C PRO A 135 8.12 -11.68 -0.85
N ILE A 136 7.15 -12.55 -0.56
CA ILE A 136 6.54 -13.46 -1.56
C ILE A 136 6.08 -12.69 -2.81
N ASN A 137 5.58 -11.46 -2.63
CA ASN A 137 5.19 -10.54 -3.71
C ASN A 137 6.31 -10.30 -4.71
N LEU A 138 7.49 -9.91 -4.22
CA LEU A 138 8.66 -9.63 -5.05
C LEU A 138 9.16 -10.89 -5.75
N ARG A 139 9.15 -12.04 -5.06
CA ARG A 139 9.55 -13.32 -5.66
C ARG A 139 8.65 -13.70 -6.83
N PHE A 140 7.33 -13.56 -6.67
CA PHE A 140 6.37 -13.83 -7.74
C PHE A 140 6.44 -12.79 -8.86
N PHE A 141 6.63 -11.51 -8.53
CA PHE A 141 6.85 -10.44 -9.51
C PHE A 141 8.04 -10.75 -10.43
N ILE A 142 9.21 -11.03 -9.84
CA ILE A 142 10.41 -11.42 -10.60
C ILE A 142 10.14 -12.68 -11.42
N LYS A 143 9.42 -13.65 -10.86
CA LYS A 143 9.06 -14.88 -11.57
C LYS A 143 8.17 -14.63 -12.78
N PHE A 144 7.18 -13.74 -12.66
CA PHE A 144 6.31 -13.34 -13.77
C PHE A 144 7.12 -12.64 -14.86
N ALA A 145 7.94 -11.65 -14.48
CA ALA A 145 8.78 -10.92 -15.43
C ALA A 145 9.79 -11.83 -16.15
N GLN A 146 10.43 -12.77 -15.44
CA GLN A 146 11.35 -13.75 -16.03
C GLN A 146 10.66 -14.77 -16.96
N ASN A 147 9.46 -15.23 -16.60
CA ASN A 147 8.71 -16.15 -17.46
C ASN A 147 8.25 -15.43 -18.73
N TYR A 148 7.78 -14.18 -18.57
CA TYR A 148 7.40 -13.31 -19.68
C TYR A 148 8.60 -13.04 -20.61
N SER A 149 9.77 -12.70 -20.06
CA SER A 149 10.98 -12.42 -20.86
C SER A 149 11.49 -13.61 -21.66
N LYS A 150 11.20 -14.85 -21.23
CA LYS A 150 11.67 -16.07 -21.89
C LYS A 150 10.73 -16.55 -22.98
N ASN A 151 9.43 -16.58 -22.69
CA ASN A 151 8.45 -17.30 -23.52
C ASN A 151 7.24 -16.45 -23.90
N CYS A 152 7.18 -15.17 -23.50
CA CYS A 152 6.00 -14.29 -23.62
C CYS A 152 4.71 -14.93 -23.09
N LEU A 153 4.82 -15.88 -22.14
CA LEU A 153 3.71 -16.64 -21.59
C LEU A 153 3.96 -16.92 -20.11
N VAL A 154 3.04 -16.46 -19.28
CA VAL A 154 3.05 -16.58 -17.83
C VAL A 154 1.77 -17.26 -17.41
N ARG A 155 1.79 -18.59 -17.42
CA ARG A 155 0.66 -19.36 -16.87
C ARG A 155 0.63 -19.26 -15.36
N PHE A 156 -0.56 -19.04 -14.82
CA PHE A 156 -0.78 -19.10 -13.39
C PHE A 156 -0.95 -20.56 -12.98
N LYS A 157 -0.06 -21.03 -12.11
CA LYS A 157 -0.29 -22.28 -11.39
C LYS A 157 -1.04 -21.94 -10.12
N GLU A 158 -2.07 -22.72 -9.81
CA GLU A 158 -2.78 -22.61 -8.54
C GLU A 158 -1.78 -22.52 -7.39
N ILE A 159 -1.87 -21.44 -6.60
CA ILE A 159 -1.03 -21.28 -5.41
C ILE A 159 -1.53 -22.22 -4.33
N PHE A 160 -2.84 -22.49 -4.32
CA PHE A 160 -3.51 -23.40 -3.41
C PHE A 160 -4.66 -24.10 -4.12
N THR A 161 -4.90 -25.35 -3.71
CA THR A 161 -6.05 -26.11 -4.19
C THR A 161 -7.33 -25.58 -3.54
N PRO A 162 -8.40 -25.34 -4.30
CA PRO A 162 -9.69 -24.97 -3.73
C PRO A 162 -10.13 -25.97 -2.65
N GLY A 163 -10.50 -25.45 -1.47
CA GLY A 163 -10.91 -26.26 -0.32
C GLY A 163 -9.80 -26.77 0.60
N THR A 164 -8.51 -26.58 0.26
CA THR A 164 -7.40 -26.91 1.17
C THR A 164 -6.95 -25.75 2.05
N LEU A 165 -7.36 -24.52 1.73
CA LEU A 165 -7.01 -23.34 2.51
C LEU A 165 -7.97 -23.21 3.70
N GLU A 166 -7.41 -23.27 4.91
CA GLU A 166 -8.15 -22.96 6.13
C GLU A 166 -8.07 -21.46 6.43
N VAL A 167 -9.09 -20.96 7.15
CA VAL A 167 -9.05 -19.63 7.75
C VAL A 167 -7.79 -19.54 8.62
N PRO A 168 -6.98 -18.47 8.46
CA PRO A 168 -5.83 -18.24 9.34
C PRO A 168 -6.25 -18.28 10.82
N LYS A 169 -5.34 -18.65 11.72
CA LYS A 169 -5.61 -18.69 13.17
C LYS A 169 -4.73 -17.71 13.96
N ILE A 170 -3.71 -17.16 13.31
CA ILE A 170 -2.74 -16.24 13.91
C ILE A 170 -2.44 -15.08 12.95
N PRO A 171 -2.09 -13.88 13.46
CA PRO A 171 -1.80 -12.70 12.62
C PRO A 171 -0.70 -12.92 11.58
N LYS A 172 0.29 -13.77 11.87
CA LYS A 172 1.36 -14.10 10.90
C LYS A 172 0.79 -14.79 9.65
N ALA A 173 -0.11 -15.75 9.83
CA ALA A 173 -0.74 -16.46 8.73
C ALA A 173 -1.69 -15.55 7.92
N LEU A 174 -2.34 -14.57 8.58
CA LEU A 174 -3.09 -13.51 7.89
C LEU A 174 -2.17 -12.71 6.96
N LYS A 175 -1.01 -12.25 7.44
CA LYS A 175 -0.05 -11.49 6.64
C LYS A 175 0.45 -12.28 5.42
N GLU A 176 0.65 -13.59 5.56
CA GLU A 176 0.99 -14.48 4.45
C GLU A 176 -0.14 -14.55 3.42
N LEU A 177 -1.40 -14.69 3.86
CA LEU A 177 -2.58 -14.70 3.00
C LEU A 177 -2.79 -13.35 2.28
N GLU A 178 -2.61 -12.21 2.96
CA GLU A 178 -2.64 -10.88 2.37
C GLU A 178 -1.57 -10.70 1.29
N SER A 179 -0.39 -11.28 1.50
CA SER A 179 0.67 -11.23 0.51
C SER A 179 0.32 -12.08 -0.72
N ILE A 180 -0.25 -13.28 -0.53
CA ILE A 180 -0.76 -14.08 -1.64
C ILE A 180 -1.86 -13.32 -2.41
N HIS A 181 -2.77 -12.64 -1.71
CA HIS A 181 -3.77 -11.78 -2.33
C HIS A 181 -3.13 -10.68 -3.19
N LYS A 182 -2.07 -10.00 -2.71
CA LYS A 182 -1.31 -9.01 -3.50
C LYS A 182 -0.68 -9.63 -4.76
N VAL A 183 -0.15 -10.86 -4.70
CA VAL A 183 0.37 -11.57 -5.87
C VAL A 183 -0.73 -11.84 -6.91
N LEU A 184 -1.90 -12.27 -6.45
CA LEU A 184 -3.05 -12.54 -7.32
C LEU A 184 -3.55 -11.25 -7.98
N ASP A 185 -3.62 -10.16 -7.22
CA ASP A 185 -4.01 -8.85 -7.74
C ASP A 185 -3.03 -8.33 -8.80
N LEU A 186 -1.72 -8.51 -8.57
CA LEU A 186 -0.68 -8.22 -9.56
C LEU A 186 -0.86 -9.03 -10.86
N TYR A 187 -1.14 -10.34 -10.76
CA TYR A 187 -1.38 -11.18 -11.94
C TYR A 187 -2.60 -10.68 -12.72
N VAL A 188 -3.70 -10.39 -12.02
CA VAL A 188 -4.92 -9.84 -12.64
C VAL A 188 -4.61 -8.49 -13.31
N TRP A 189 -3.86 -7.60 -12.65
CA TRP A 189 -3.48 -6.30 -13.20
C TRP A 189 -2.66 -6.42 -14.49
N LEU A 190 -1.70 -7.35 -14.53
CA LEU A 190 -0.88 -7.64 -15.71
C LEU A 190 -1.71 -8.27 -16.82
N SER A 191 -2.67 -9.14 -16.47
CA SER A 191 -3.55 -9.79 -17.45
C SER A 191 -4.43 -8.82 -18.22
N TYR A 192 -4.84 -7.68 -17.65
CA TYR A 192 -5.57 -6.66 -18.39
C TYR A 192 -4.73 -5.90 -19.43
N ARG A 193 -3.40 -5.98 -19.35
CA ARG A 193 -2.47 -5.24 -20.22
C ARG A 193 -1.73 -6.15 -21.20
N LEU A 194 -1.53 -7.41 -20.82
CA LEU A 194 -0.80 -8.43 -21.57
C LEU A 194 -1.66 -9.69 -21.68
N GLU A 195 -2.87 -9.57 -22.25
CA GLU A 195 -3.91 -10.61 -22.25
C GLU A 195 -3.42 -11.96 -22.81
N GLU A 196 -2.73 -11.93 -23.96
CA GLU A 196 -2.17 -13.14 -24.59
C GLU A 196 -1.09 -13.82 -23.75
N SER A 197 -0.35 -13.03 -22.96
CA SER A 197 0.76 -13.52 -22.16
C SER A 197 0.34 -13.98 -20.75
N PHE A 198 -0.79 -13.49 -20.25
CA PHE A 198 -1.33 -13.81 -18.92
C PHE A 198 -2.76 -14.35 -19.05
N PRO A 199 -2.92 -15.56 -19.62
CA PRO A 199 -4.23 -16.08 -20.03
C PRO A 199 -5.12 -16.51 -18.85
N ASP A 200 -4.55 -16.79 -17.68
CA ASP A 200 -5.26 -17.44 -16.57
C ASP A 200 -5.94 -16.41 -15.62
N ARG A 201 -6.47 -15.32 -16.19
CA ARG A 201 -7.09 -14.21 -15.43
C ARG A 201 -8.24 -14.65 -14.53
N GLU A 202 -9.13 -15.48 -15.05
CA GLU A 202 -10.30 -15.98 -14.30
C GLU A 202 -9.89 -16.87 -13.12
N LEU A 203 -8.84 -17.67 -13.30
CA LEU A 203 -8.29 -18.52 -12.25
C LEU A 203 -7.64 -17.66 -11.14
N ALA A 204 -6.87 -16.64 -11.51
CA ALA A 204 -6.29 -15.73 -10.54
C ALA A 204 -7.36 -14.91 -9.80
N SER A 205 -8.41 -14.44 -10.51
CA SER A 205 -9.51 -13.70 -9.89
C SER A 205 -10.29 -14.55 -8.89
N SER A 206 -10.63 -15.79 -9.25
CA SER A 206 -11.36 -16.68 -8.33
C SER A 206 -10.54 -17.02 -7.07
N GLN A 207 -9.23 -17.26 -7.21
CA GLN A 207 -8.35 -17.43 -6.05
C GLN A 207 -8.23 -16.16 -5.20
N LYS A 208 -8.24 -14.98 -5.83
CA LYS A 208 -8.24 -13.69 -5.12
C LYS A 208 -9.50 -13.50 -4.27
N ASP A 209 -10.65 -13.87 -4.82
CA ASP A 209 -11.93 -13.80 -4.12
C ASP A 209 -11.94 -14.75 -2.91
N ILE A 210 -11.41 -15.98 -3.07
CA ILE A 210 -11.24 -16.93 -1.96
C ILE A 210 -10.34 -16.34 -0.86
N CYS A 211 -9.20 -15.73 -1.22
CA CYS A 211 -8.34 -15.06 -0.25
C CYS A 211 -9.08 -13.94 0.50
N SER A 212 -9.88 -13.14 -0.23
CA SER A 212 -10.64 -12.03 0.36
C SER A 212 -11.65 -12.53 1.40
N LEU A 213 -12.39 -13.59 1.08
CA LEU A 213 -13.34 -14.21 2.00
C LEU A 213 -12.66 -14.75 3.27
N LEU A 214 -11.50 -15.40 3.13
CA LEU A 214 -10.76 -15.95 4.28
C LEU A 214 -10.12 -14.87 5.16
N ILE A 215 -9.68 -13.75 4.55
CA ILE A 215 -9.22 -12.56 5.28
C ILE A 215 -10.39 -11.95 6.07
N GLU A 216 -11.54 -11.78 5.44
CA GLU A 216 -12.75 -11.26 6.08
C GLU A 216 -13.17 -12.15 7.27
N GLU A 217 -13.27 -13.47 7.07
CA GLU A 217 -13.63 -14.43 8.12
C GLU A 217 -12.62 -14.42 9.28
N PHE A 218 -11.33 -14.22 9.00
CA PHE A 218 -10.33 -14.04 10.05
C PHE A 218 -10.57 -12.77 10.85
N LEU A 219 -10.80 -11.64 10.18
CA LEU A 219 -11.00 -10.34 10.82
C LEU A 219 -12.28 -10.32 11.67
N GLU A 220 -13.34 -10.97 11.21
CA GLU A 220 -14.58 -11.13 11.98
C GLU A 220 -14.37 -11.94 13.26
N ARG A 221 -13.64 -13.06 13.18
CA ARG A 221 -13.45 -13.99 14.31
C ARG A 221 -12.36 -13.58 15.29
N PHE A 222 -11.26 -13.05 14.76
CA PHE A 222 -10.01 -12.84 15.50
C PHE A 222 -9.50 -11.39 15.45
N GLY A 223 -10.05 -10.55 14.57
CA GLY A 223 -9.64 -9.15 14.44
C GLY A 223 -9.96 -8.33 15.69
N TRP A 224 -10.99 -8.73 16.45
CA TRP A 224 -11.34 -8.10 17.72
C TRP A 224 -10.90 -8.92 18.93
N GLN A 225 -9.66 -8.74 19.35
CA GLN A 225 -9.24 -9.17 20.67
C GLN A 225 -9.61 -8.08 21.68
N LYS A 226 -10.54 -8.37 22.62
CA LYS A 226 -10.80 -7.48 23.74
C LYS A 226 -9.45 -7.11 24.36
N PRO A 227 -9.13 -5.82 24.56
CA PRO A 227 -7.92 -5.45 25.27
C PRO A 227 -7.98 -6.15 26.63
N MET A 228 -7.06 -7.10 26.86
CA MET A 228 -6.93 -7.71 28.18
C MET A 228 -6.74 -6.56 29.16
N PRO A 229 -7.55 -6.44 30.22
CA PRO A 229 -7.28 -5.45 31.24
C PRO A 229 -5.88 -5.76 31.77
N LYS A 230 -4.92 -4.86 31.50
CA LYS A 230 -3.64 -4.89 32.19
C LYS A 230 -4.00 -4.88 33.67
N LYS A 231 -3.66 -5.95 34.40
CA LYS A 231 -3.81 -5.97 35.86
C LYS A 231 -3.09 -4.72 36.37
N LEU A 232 -3.86 -3.73 36.82
CA LEU A 232 -3.34 -2.62 37.60
C LEU A 232 -2.61 -3.27 38.77
N GLN A 233 -1.28 -3.18 38.78
CA GLN A 233 -0.52 -3.47 39.98
C GLN A 233 -0.93 -2.40 40.99
N ASN A 234 -1.77 -2.79 41.95
CA ASN A 234 -2.12 -2.00 43.13
C ASN A 234 -0.86 -1.78 43.96
N ASN A 235 -0.04 -0.81 43.57
CA ASN A 235 1.06 -0.28 44.37
C ASN A 235 0.85 1.22 44.53
N ALA A 236 -0.09 1.60 45.39
CA ALA A 236 -0.04 2.85 46.12
C ALA A 236 -0.98 2.76 47.33
N ARG A 237 -0.41 2.48 48.51
CA ARG A 237 -1.02 2.86 49.79
C ARG A 237 -1.04 4.39 49.82
N ILE A 238 -2.19 4.99 49.57
CA ILE A 238 -2.41 6.41 49.88
C ILE A 238 -2.88 6.45 51.33
N SER A 239 -1.98 6.82 52.24
CA SER A 239 -2.31 7.16 53.62
C SER A 239 -3.12 8.45 53.63
N VAL A 240 -4.36 8.36 54.09
CA VAL A 240 -5.17 9.51 54.49
C VAL A 240 -4.53 10.15 55.71
N LEU A 241 -4.04 11.37 55.58
CA LEU A 241 -3.79 12.26 56.72
C LEU A 241 -4.56 13.55 56.47
N SER A 242 -5.67 13.65 57.20
CA SER A 242 -6.41 14.85 57.53
C SER A 242 -5.50 15.89 58.19
N GLN A 243 -5.44 17.10 57.63
CA GLN A 243 -5.18 18.32 58.39
C GLN A 243 -6.09 19.42 57.86
N ASP A 244 -7.27 19.52 58.46
CA ASP A 244 -8.05 20.75 58.45
C ASP A 244 -7.36 21.77 59.36
N VAL A 245 -7.08 22.94 58.80
CA VAL A 245 -6.74 24.16 59.53
C VAL A 245 -7.94 25.09 59.38
N ARG A 246 -8.88 25.01 60.34
CA ARG A 246 -9.42 26.13 61.14
C ARG A 246 -10.54 25.64 62.05
#